data_AF-A0A961SG52-F1
#
_entry.id   AF-A0A961SG52-F1
#
_cell.length_a   1.000
_cell.length_b   1.000
_cell.length_c   1.000
_cell.angle_alpha   90.00
_cell.angle_beta   90.00
_cell.angle_gamma   90.00
#
_symmetry.space_group_name_H-M   'P 1'
#
loop_
_entity.id
_entity.type
_entity.pdbx_description
1 polymer ?
#
loop_
_entity_poly.entity_id
_entity_poly.type
_entity_poly.pdbx_seq_one_letter_code
_entity_poly.pdbx_strand_id
1 'polypeptide(L)' 'VEQDATHAWAEAHVKGVGWIGFDISNSISPDERYIRIATGLDYGECAPVTGIRYGASAEVMDVEIQVQQVGNQIQQ' A
#
# COMPACT_ATOMS: atom_id res chain seq x y z
N VAL A 1 -15.32 -3.35 6.12
CA VAL A 1 -14.23 -4.25 5.71
C VAL A 1 -13.06 -3.85 6.57
N GLU A 2 -12.71 -4.70 7.53
CA GLU A 2 -11.48 -4.59 8.30
C GLU A 2 -10.35 -4.91 7.30
N GLN A 3 -9.48 -3.93 7.03
CA GLN A 3 -8.30 -4.14 6.20
C GLN A 3 -7.09 -4.15 7.12
N ASP A 4 -6.70 -5.36 7.51
CA ASP A 4 -5.49 -5.59 8.27
C ASP A 4 -4.29 -5.43 7.31
N ALA A 5 -3.47 -4.42 7.60
CA ALA A 5 -2.22 -4.06 6.92
C ALA A 5 -2.33 -3.38 5.53
N THR A 6 -1.19 -2.80 5.14
CA THR A 6 -0.94 -2.18 3.84
C THR A 6 -1.15 -3.21 2.71
N HIS A 7 -2.02 -2.92 1.74
CA HIS A 7 -2.22 -3.76 0.55
C HIS A 7 -1.16 -3.47 -0.52
N ALA A 8 -0.82 -4.48 -1.33
CA ALA A 8 0.16 -4.37 -2.40
C ALA A 8 -0.34 -5.01 -3.71
N TRP A 9 0.13 -4.48 -4.85
CA TRP A 9 -0.12 -5.01 -6.18
C TRP A 9 1.16 -4.98 -7.02
N ALA A 10 1.17 -5.69 -8.15
CA ALA A 10 2.28 -5.66 -9.10
C ALA A 10 1.98 -4.71 -10.25
N GLU A 11 2.99 -4.02 -10.79
CA GLU A 11 2.86 -3.17 -11.98
C GLU A 11 3.81 -3.63 -13.09
N ALA A 12 3.35 -3.56 -14.35
CA ALA A 12 4.19 -3.80 -15.52
C ALA A 12 4.14 -2.62 -16.48
N HIS A 13 5.30 -2.17 -16.95
CA HIS A 13 5.38 -1.11 -17.95
C HIS A 13 5.25 -1.66 -19.36
N VAL A 14 4.18 -1.28 -20.05
CA VAL A 14 3.94 -1.64 -21.45
C VAL A 14 4.24 -0.44 -22.35
N LYS A 15 5.16 -0.62 -23.31
CA LYS A 15 5.55 0.44 -24.24
C LYS A 15 4.33 0.99 -24.99
N GLY A 16 4.12 2.31 -24.91
CA GLY A 16 3.00 3.01 -25.55
C GLY A 16 1.70 3.04 -24.74
N VAL A 17 1.62 2.31 -23.62
CA VAL A 17 0.46 2.30 -22.70
C VAL A 17 0.83 2.88 -21.34
N GLY A 18 2.04 2.62 -20.85
CA GLY A 18 2.51 3.04 -19.54
C GLY A 18 2.46 1.89 -18.51
N TRP A 19 2.39 2.25 -17.23
CA TRP A 19 2.30 1.29 -16.12
C TRP A 19 0.88 0.73 -15.98
N ILE A 20 0.77 -0.59 -15.92
CA ILE A 20 -0.48 -1.32 -15.73
C ILE A 20 -0.40 -2.09 -14.42
N GLY A 21 -1.36 -1.88 -13.52
CA GLY A 21 -1.42 -2.54 -12.21
C GLY A 21 -2.25 -3.82 -12.22
N PHE A 22 -1.84 -4.79 -11.40
CA PHE A 22 -2.45 -6.11 -11.28
C PHE A 22 -2.61 -6.47 -9.79
N ASP A 23 -3.84 -6.41 -9.30
CA ASP A 23 -4.20 -6.86 -7.96
C ASP A 23 -4.87 -8.24 -8.05
N ILE A 24 -4.05 -9.29 -7.90
CA ILE A 24 -4.50 -10.68 -7.99
C ILE A 24 -5.43 -11.03 -6.82
N SER A 25 -5.17 -10.49 -5.63
CA SER A 25 -5.96 -10.75 -4.42
C SER A 25 -7.41 -10.30 -4.57
N ASN A 26 -7.62 -9.17 -5.26
CA ASN A 26 -8.95 -8.62 -5.51
C ASN A 26 -9.46 -8.86 -6.94
N SER A 27 -8.67 -9.51 -7.80
CA SER A 27 -8.99 -9.78 -9.22
C SER A 27 -9.39 -8.52 -10.00
N ILE A 28 -8.76 -7.39 -9.69
CA ILE A 28 -9.02 -6.10 -10.36
C ILE A 28 -7.70 -5.41 -10.73
N SER A 29 -7.78 -4.47 -11.67
CA SER A 29 -6.72 -3.46 -11.82
C SER A 29 -6.93 -2.40 -10.73
N PRO A 30 -5.87 -1.93 -10.05
CA PRO A 30 -5.97 -0.77 -9.19
C PRO A 30 -6.61 0.41 -9.92
N ASP A 31 -7.53 1.07 -9.24
CA ASP A 31 -8.24 2.26 -9.71
C ASP A 31 -8.14 3.37 -8.64
N GLU A 32 -8.98 4.41 -8.76
CA GLU A 32 -8.98 5.58 -7.88
C GLU A 32 -9.23 5.27 -6.40
N ARG A 33 -9.65 4.04 -6.05
CA ARG A 33 -9.79 3.59 -4.66
C ARG A 33 -8.46 3.25 -4.00
N TYR A 34 -7.39 3.10 -4.77
CA TYR A 34 -6.06 2.74 -4.29
C TYR A 34 -5.18 3.98 -4.22
N ILE A 35 -4.51 4.16 -3.09
CA ILE A 35 -3.48 5.19 -2.92
C ILE A 35 -2.12 4.48 -2.94
N ARG A 36 -1.29 4.80 -3.93
CA ARG A 36 0.08 4.32 -3.99
C ARG A 36 0.95 5.09 -3.00
N ILE A 37 1.55 4.35 -2.07
CA ILE A 37 2.46 4.90 -1.05
C ILE A 37 3.93 4.68 -1.42
N ALA A 38 4.26 3.55 -2.04
CA ALA A 38 5.62 3.20 -2.50
C ALA A 38 5.58 2.37 -3.79
N THR A 39 6.73 2.28 -4.47
CA THR A 39 6.96 1.39 -5.62
C THR A 39 8.41 0.92 -5.60
N GLY A 40 8.66 -0.32 -6.01
CA GLY A 40 9.94 -0.99 -5.93
C GLY A 40 9.87 -2.35 -6.62
N LEU A 41 11.03 -2.96 -6.83
CA LEU A 41 11.15 -4.26 -7.51
C LEU A 41 10.62 -5.41 -6.67
N ASP A 42 10.66 -5.27 -5.34
CA ASP A 42 10.13 -6.23 -4.39
C ASP A 42 9.60 -5.54 -3.11
N TYR A 43 9.13 -6.36 -2.18
CA TYR A 43 8.60 -5.89 -0.89
C TYR A 43 9.64 -5.13 -0.07
N GLY A 44 10.94 -5.48 -0.13
CA GLY A 44 11.97 -4.84 0.67
C GLY A 44 12.18 -3.37 0.31
N GLU A 45 12.04 -3.03 -0.97
CA GLU A 45 12.10 -1.64 -1.45
C GLU A 45 10.82 -0.84 -1.11
N CYS A 46 9.72 -1.52 -0.80
CA CYS A 46 8.42 -0.92 -0.50
C CYS A 46 8.02 -1.02 0.98
N ALA A 47 8.84 -1.65 1.81
CA ALA A 47 8.49 -1.94 3.19
C ALA A 47 8.36 -0.62 3.98
N PRO A 48 7.24 -0.38 4.68
CA PRO A 48 7.00 0.87 5.42
C PRO A 48 8.01 1.06 6.56
N VAL A 49 8.52 -0.03 7.13
CA VAL A 49 9.57 -0.04 8.16
C VAL A 49 10.57 -1.15 7.83
N THR A 50 11.87 -0.81 7.81
CA THR A 50 12.97 -1.77 7.67
C THR A 50 14.06 -1.47 8.71
N GLY A 51 14.75 -2.50 9.19
CA GLY A 51 15.80 -2.33 10.20
C GLY A 51 16.44 -3.66 10.61
N ILE A 52 17.55 -3.57 11.35
CA ILE A 52 18.27 -4.72 11.93
C ILE A 52 18.42 -4.48 13.43
N ARG A 53 18.11 -5.49 14.25
CA ARG A 53 18.29 -5.45 15.70
C ARG A 53 19.27 -6.55 16.15
N TYR A 54 20.10 -6.22 17.16
CA TYR A 54 21.08 -7.15 17.76
C TYR A 54 20.79 -7.41 19.25
N GLY A 55 20.51 -8.65 19.63
CA GLY A 55 20.27 -9.08 21.03
C GLY A 55 19.00 -9.92 21.18
N ALA A 56 18.74 -10.44 22.38
CA ALA A 56 17.54 -11.23 22.67
C ALA A 56 16.41 -10.33 23.21
N SER A 57 15.32 -10.19 22.45
CA SER A 57 14.05 -9.59 22.89
C SER A 57 12.94 -10.08 21.95
N ALA A 58 11.69 -10.09 22.44
CA ALA A 58 10.53 -10.24 21.57
C ALA A 58 10.27 -8.95 20.78
N GLU A 59 9.84 -9.08 19.54
CA GLU A 59 9.42 -7.99 18.65
C GLU A 59 7.95 -8.19 18.28
N VAL A 60 7.18 -7.11 18.27
CA VAL A 60 5.78 -7.09 17.82
C VAL A 60 5.63 -5.89 16.89
N MET A 61 5.06 -6.13 15.70
CA MET A 61 4.68 -5.08 14.76
C MET A 61 3.17 -4.93 14.79
N ASP A 62 2.70 -3.72 15.08
CA ASP A 62 1.28 -3.35 15.04
C ASP A 62 1.09 -2.27 13.98
N VAL A 63 0.08 -2.44 13.13
CA VAL A 63 -0.15 -1.59 11.95
C VAL A 63 -1.63 -1.20 11.92
N GLU A 64 -1.91 0.09 12.10
CA GLU A 64 -3.25 0.66 12.05
C GLU A 64 -3.35 1.67 10.88
N ILE A 65 -4.38 1.55 10.06
CA ILE A 65 -4.69 2.50 8.98
C ILE A 65 -6.09 3.08 9.21
N GLN A 66 -6.17 4.41 9.33
CA GLN A 66 -7.43 5.12 9.47
C GLN A 66 -7.74 5.93 8.21
N VAL A 67 -8.83 5.61 7.52
CA VAL A 67 -9.34 6.40 6.39
C VAL A 67 -10.46 7.31 6.89
N GLN A 68 -10.30 8.63 6.75
CA GLN A 68 -11.33 9.60 7.09
C GLN A 68 -11.83 10.30 5.82
N GLN A 69 -13.15 10.31 5.62
CA GLN A 69 -13.77 11.12 4.59
C GLN A 69 -13.76 12.58 5.06
N VAL A 70 -13.05 13.46 4.36
CA VAL A 70 -13.14 14.90 4.61
C VAL A 70 -14.51 15.36 4.11
N GLY A 71 -15.41 15.70 5.03
CA GLY A 71 -16.72 16.25 4.68
C GLY A 71 -16.57 17.60 3.98
N ASN A 72 -17.31 17.81 2.90
CA ASN A 72 -17.40 19.11 2.23
C ASN A 72 -18.04 20.14 3.18
N GLN A 73 -17.22 20.89 3.91
CA GLN A 73 -17.66 22.15 4.51
C GLN A 73 -17.67 23.23 3.42
N ILE A 74 -18.75 23.26 2.63
CA ILE A 74 -19.10 24.50 1.92
C ILE A 74 -19.62 25.45 3.00
N GLN A 75 -18.73 26.32 3.49
CA GLN A 75 -19.03 27.39 4.42
C GLN A 75 -19.85 28.45 3.68
N GLN A 76 -21.11 28.66 4.12
CA GLN A 76 -21.87 29.89 3.88
C GLN A 76 -21.56 30.90 4.98
#